data_AF-A0A7K0C1D8-F1
#
_entry.id   AF-A0A7K0C1D8-F1
#
_cell.length_a   1.000
_cell.length_b   1.000
_cell.length_c   1.000
_cell.angle_alpha   90.00
_cell.angle_beta   90.00
_cell.angle_gamma   90.00
#
_symmetry.space_group_name_H-M   'P 1'
#
loop_
_entity.id
_entity.type
_entity.pdbx_description
1 polymer ?
#
loop_
_entity_poly.entity_id
_entity_poly.type
_entity_poly.pdbx_seq_one_letter_code
_entity_poly.pdbx_strand_id
1 'polypeptide(L)'
;MRALVVLAGAVSATALLGAPAAEAASWGGQSGAPYQTCTDAKTYNRVTYYTCIQHSAGYGKVRVVVKVSTSARRSVKGSPYLRVPGRSHNVSAPSCSGTLASGAKKQCSTAWLNANRILQDGNAAVWVAGHRVADQVTRGMHLSAKKQENSAKYCGPATVQAALWTMKGSAPSQDTLANSSNLQTNRYGFTYPGRLDDALNRYKPGSVGKYHVYDYGSSGQSVELAFRQIHRSISAGQPVVYLVDPSKLPWSSNPTGTNVRHYILLYGFAARKTTSDTNLNGGLLVDHFAAWDPARGGVHNITVNQLIHASTASQYIDDDLVFAAK
;
A
#
# COMPACT_ATOMS: atom_id res chain seq x y z
N MET A 1 47.52 -12.44 -56.21
CA MET A 1 46.39 -12.88 -55.36
C MET A 1 46.35 -12.01 -54.12
N ARG A 2 45.42 -11.05 -54.06
CA ARG A 2 45.08 -10.30 -52.83
C ARG A 2 43.56 -10.24 -52.77
N ALA A 3 43.00 -10.94 -51.80
CA ALA A 3 41.56 -11.04 -51.58
C ALA A 3 41.03 -9.74 -50.99
N LEU A 4 40.00 -9.20 -51.63
CA LEU A 4 39.18 -8.08 -51.16
C LEU A 4 38.17 -8.64 -50.14
N VAL A 5 38.30 -8.29 -48.85
CA VAL A 5 37.31 -8.62 -47.83
C VAL A 5 36.37 -7.43 -47.68
N VAL A 6 35.14 -7.57 -48.17
CA VAL A 6 34.05 -6.60 -47.96
C VAL A 6 33.38 -6.95 -46.63
N LEU A 7 33.60 -6.14 -45.59
CA LEU A 7 32.81 -6.18 -44.37
C LEU A 7 31.44 -5.54 -44.63
N ALA A 8 30.40 -6.36 -44.75
CA ALA A 8 29.02 -5.90 -44.67
C ALA A 8 28.67 -5.64 -43.20
N GLY A 9 28.56 -4.36 -42.82
CA GLY A 9 28.06 -3.95 -41.51
C GLY A 9 26.56 -4.20 -41.41
N ALA A 10 26.16 -5.17 -40.59
CA ALA A 10 24.77 -5.36 -40.21
C ALA A 10 24.34 -4.24 -39.25
N VAL A 11 23.55 -3.29 -39.73
CA VAL A 11 22.85 -2.32 -38.88
C VAL A 11 21.68 -3.06 -38.22
N SER A 12 21.85 -3.46 -36.96
CA SER A 12 20.75 -3.99 -36.15
C SER A 12 19.79 -2.85 -35.82
N ALA A 13 18.68 -2.77 -36.53
CA ALA A 13 17.56 -1.93 -36.15
C ALA A 13 16.98 -2.48 -34.83
N THR A 14 17.32 -1.84 -33.70
CA THR A 14 16.59 -2.01 -32.45
C THR A 14 15.15 -1.55 -32.68
N ALA A 15 14.26 -2.50 -32.98
CA ALA A 15 12.84 -2.27 -32.93
C ALA A 15 12.48 -1.87 -31.50
N LEU A 16 12.24 -0.56 -31.30
CA LEU A 16 11.52 -0.06 -30.14
C LEU A 16 10.15 -0.76 -30.16
N LEU A 17 10.03 -1.85 -29.40
CA LEU A 17 8.75 -2.50 -29.13
C LEU A 17 7.87 -1.44 -28.47
N GLY A 18 7.00 -0.84 -29.28
CA GLY A 18 6.04 0.16 -28.84
C GLY A 18 5.26 -0.38 -27.65
N ALA A 19 5.09 0.46 -26.64
CA ALA A 19 4.15 0.19 -25.56
C ALA A 19 2.81 -0.24 -26.20
N PRO A 20 2.16 -1.32 -25.72
CA PRO A 20 0.90 -1.77 -26.29
C PRO A 20 -0.09 -0.59 -26.28
N ALA A 21 -0.72 -0.34 -27.43
CA ALA A 21 -1.76 0.66 -27.55
C ALA A 21 -2.83 0.42 -26.47
N ALA A 22 -3.16 1.47 -25.71
CA ALA A 22 -4.21 1.39 -24.70
C ALA A 22 -5.54 1.02 -25.38
N GLU A 23 -6.02 -0.19 -25.13
CA GLU A 23 -7.32 -0.64 -25.60
C GLU A 23 -8.41 0.31 -25.07
N ALA A 24 -9.28 0.79 -25.95
CA ALA A 24 -10.37 1.68 -25.59
C ALA A 24 -11.42 0.90 -24.78
N ALA A 25 -11.34 0.99 -23.45
CA ALA A 25 -12.31 0.38 -22.56
C ALA A 25 -13.57 1.25 -22.44
N SER A 26 -14.70 0.63 -22.10
CA SER A 26 -15.97 1.34 -21.86
C SER A 26 -16.29 1.43 -20.37
N TRP A 27 -17.12 2.42 -20.01
CA TRP A 27 -17.63 2.57 -18.65
C TRP A 27 -18.58 1.42 -18.28
N GLY A 28 -18.13 0.51 -17.43
CA GLY A 28 -18.94 -0.57 -16.87
C GLY A 28 -19.83 -0.12 -15.71
N GLY A 29 -20.82 -0.93 -15.33
CA GLY A 29 -21.55 -0.76 -14.07
C GLY A 29 -20.64 -0.97 -12.86
N GLN A 30 -20.89 -0.26 -11.76
CA GLN A 30 -20.09 -0.46 -10.54
C GLN A 30 -20.36 -1.84 -9.94
N SER A 31 -19.29 -2.60 -9.67
CA SER A 31 -19.34 -3.86 -8.94
C SER A 31 -18.80 -3.68 -7.52
N GLY A 32 -19.52 -4.22 -6.54
CA GLY A 32 -19.01 -4.40 -5.18
C GLY A 32 -18.08 -5.61 -5.16
N ALA A 33 -16.82 -5.41 -4.79
CA ALA A 33 -15.94 -6.52 -4.49
C ALA A 33 -15.50 -6.41 -3.03
N PRO A 34 -15.32 -7.55 -2.36
CA PRO A 34 -15.18 -7.59 -0.90
C PRO A 34 -13.88 -6.97 -0.38
N TYR A 35 -12.82 -6.87 -1.20
CA TYR A 35 -11.50 -6.44 -0.75
C TYR A 35 -10.95 -5.34 -1.64
N GLN A 36 -10.92 -4.13 -1.09
CA GLN A 36 -10.48 -2.93 -1.79
C GLN A 36 -9.69 -1.99 -0.87
N THR A 37 -8.46 -1.66 -1.25
CA THR A 37 -7.80 -0.44 -0.75
C THR A 37 -8.16 0.67 -1.72
N CYS A 38 -8.93 1.65 -1.26
CA CYS A 38 -9.48 2.73 -2.09
C CYS A 38 -8.94 4.08 -1.66
N THR A 39 -8.77 5.03 -2.57
CA THR A 39 -8.66 6.44 -2.19
C THR A 39 -9.97 6.96 -1.61
N ASP A 40 -9.89 8.05 -0.85
CA ASP A 40 -11.08 8.76 -0.40
C ASP A 40 -11.86 9.28 -1.61
N ALA A 41 -13.19 9.26 -1.51
CA ALA A 41 -14.06 9.86 -2.50
C ALA A 41 -13.82 11.37 -2.59
N LYS A 42 -13.52 11.86 -3.79
CA LYS A 42 -13.39 13.29 -4.08
C LYS A 42 -14.48 13.72 -5.04
N THR A 43 -14.96 14.95 -4.89
CA THR A 43 -16.00 15.51 -5.76
C THR A 43 -15.46 16.73 -6.49
N TYR A 44 -15.60 16.75 -7.82
CA TYR A 44 -15.29 17.91 -8.65
C TYR A 44 -16.37 18.07 -9.72
N ASN A 45 -16.90 19.28 -9.89
CA ASN A 45 -17.94 19.60 -10.87
C ASN A 45 -19.07 18.55 -10.94
N ARG A 46 -19.63 18.18 -9.78
CA ARG A 46 -20.73 17.21 -9.62
C ARG A 46 -20.39 15.77 -10.02
N VAL A 47 -19.10 15.42 -10.09
CA VAL A 47 -18.62 14.06 -10.28
C VAL A 47 -17.83 13.64 -9.04
N THR A 48 -18.30 12.62 -8.34
CA THR A 48 -17.57 11.97 -7.27
C THR A 48 -16.74 10.84 -7.85
N TYR A 49 -15.46 10.76 -7.51
CA TYR A 49 -14.54 9.74 -8.02
C TYR A 49 -13.61 9.23 -6.92
N TYR A 50 -13.19 7.98 -7.05
CA TYR A 50 -12.17 7.35 -6.22
C TYR A 50 -11.56 6.16 -6.95
N THR A 51 -10.38 5.72 -6.52
CA THR A 51 -9.63 4.64 -7.16
C THR A 51 -9.33 3.55 -6.16
N CYS A 52 -9.53 2.30 -6.55
CA CYS A 52 -9.29 1.15 -5.68
C CYS A 52 -8.36 0.14 -6.34
N ILE A 53 -7.50 -0.50 -5.53
CA ILE A 53 -6.94 -1.81 -5.86
C ILE A 53 -7.99 -2.85 -5.46
N GLN A 54 -8.40 -3.69 -6.40
CA GLN A 54 -9.38 -4.75 -6.18
C GLN A 54 -8.74 -6.11 -6.39
N HIS A 55 -8.94 -7.02 -5.44
CA HIS A 55 -8.54 -8.42 -5.57
C HIS A 55 -9.69 -9.32 -6.02
N SER A 56 -9.37 -10.41 -6.70
CA SER A 56 -10.33 -11.48 -6.99
C SER A 56 -10.66 -12.25 -5.71
N ALA A 57 -11.72 -13.06 -5.75
CA ALA A 57 -11.89 -14.10 -4.74
C ALA A 57 -10.60 -14.96 -4.65
N GLY A 58 -10.15 -15.25 -3.43
CA GLY A 58 -8.90 -15.98 -3.18
C GLY A 58 -7.61 -15.22 -3.48
N TYR A 59 -7.66 -13.91 -3.78
CA TYR A 59 -6.51 -13.00 -3.91
C TYR A 59 -5.47 -13.34 -4.99
N GLY A 60 -5.74 -14.31 -5.87
CA GLY A 60 -4.83 -14.71 -6.94
C GLY A 60 -4.69 -13.67 -8.07
N LYS A 61 -5.69 -12.81 -8.25
CA LYS A 61 -5.67 -11.75 -9.27
C LYS A 61 -5.96 -10.38 -8.65
N VAL A 62 -5.45 -9.34 -9.31
CA VAL A 62 -5.61 -7.94 -8.92
C VAL A 62 -5.89 -7.06 -10.13
N ARG A 63 -6.67 -6.00 -9.93
CA ARG A 63 -6.92 -4.93 -10.91
C ARG A 63 -7.03 -3.58 -10.20
N VAL A 64 -6.86 -2.50 -10.94
CA VAL A 64 -7.18 -1.15 -10.46
C VAL A 64 -8.51 -0.72 -11.06
N VAL A 65 -9.36 -0.13 -10.23
CA VAL A 65 -10.69 0.32 -10.62
C VAL A 65 -10.86 1.78 -10.24
N VAL A 66 -11.19 2.61 -11.22
CA VAL A 66 -11.71 3.97 -11.00
C VAL A 66 -13.21 3.89 -10.97
N LYS A 67 -13.81 4.33 -9.87
CA LYS A 67 -15.27 4.44 -9.72
C LYS A 67 -15.67 5.90 -9.79
N VAL A 68 -16.73 6.19 -10.53
CA VAL A 68 -17.30 7.53 -10.67
C VAL A 68 -18.81 7.50 -10.44
N SER A 69 -19.33 8.49 -9.73
CA SER A 69 -20.76 8.81 -9.69
C SER A 69 -20.99 10.25 -10.11
N THR A 70 -22.08 10.52 -10.81
CA THR A 70 -22.41 11.86 -11.30
C THR A 70 -23.76 12.32 -10.74
N SER A 71 -23.84 13.57 -10.28
CA SER A 71 -25.12 14.22 -9.92
C SER A 71 -25.63 15.18 -11.00
N ALA A 72 -24.96 15.24 -12.15
CA ALA A 72 -25.37 15.95 -13.35
C ALA A 72 -24.82 15.26 -14.60
N ARG A 73 -25.41 15.56 -15.77
CA ARG A 73 -24.85 15.11 -17.05
C ARG A 73 -23.47 15.73 -17.27
N ARG A 74 -22.42 14.91 -17.34
CA ARG A 74 -21.01 15.35 -17.38
C ARG A 74 -20.15 14.43 -18.23
N SER A 75 -19.22 15.02 -18.98
CA SER A 75 -18.16 14.26 -19.66
C SER A 75 -17.10 13.84 -18.65
N VAL A 76 -16.76 12.56 -18.66
CA VAL A 76 -15.79 11.96 -17.73
C VAL A 76 -14.87 11.01 -18.51
N LYS A 77 -13.57 11.14 -18.25
CA LYS A 77 -12.55 10.17 -18.69
C LYS A 77 -11.84 9.61 -17.46
N GLY A 78 -11.66 8.30 -17.42
CA GLY A 78 -10.88 7.61 -16.40
C GLY A 78 -9.82 6.74 -17.07
N SER A 79 -8.59 6.85 -16.61
CA SER A 79 -7.46 6.05 -17.11
C SER A 79 -6.76 5.38 -15.92
N PRO A 80 -7.30 4.25 -15.43
CA PRO A 80 -6.61 3.46 -14.42
C PRO A 80 -5.36 2.82 -15.01
N TYR A 81 -4.34 2.66 -14.19
CA TYR A 81 -3.08 2.04 -14.48
C TYR A 81 -2.76 1.06 -13.36
N LEU A 82 -2.40 -0.16 -13.72
CA LEU A 82 -1.88 -1.15 -12.79
C LEU A 82 -0.53 -1.63 -13.31
N ARG A 83 0.47 -1.68 -12.43
CA ARG A 83 1.71 -2.42 -12.61
C ARG A 83 1.91 -3.38 -11.44
N VAL A 84 2.26 -4.62 -11.77
CA VAL A 84 2.68 -5.63 -10.78
C VAL A 84 4.17 -5.91 -11.02
N PRO A 85 5.09 -5.39 -10.18
CA PRO A 85 6.54 -5.52 -10.38
C PRO A 85 7.05 -6.97 -10.49
N GLY A 86 8.22 -7.14 -11.09
CA GLY A 86 8.86 -8.45 -11.25
C GLY A 86 8.49 -9.21 -12.53
N ARG A 87 7.64 -8.65 -13.41
CA ARG A 87 7.37 -9.15 -14.77
C ARG A 87 7.14 -7.99 -15.73
N SER A 88 7.83 -7.98 -16.89
CA SER A 88 7.77 -6.91 -17.90
C SER A 88 6.39 -6.72 -18.54
N HIS A 89 5.56 -7.77 -18.60
CA HIS A 89 4.23 -7.74 -19.22
C HIS A 89 3.06 -7.57 -18.23
N ASN A 90 3.33 -7.29 -16.96
CA ASN A 90 2.31 -7.13 -15.93
C ASN A 90 1.87 -5.65 -15.78
N VAL A 91 1.45 -5.05 -16.90
CA VAL A 91 0.91 -3.69 -16.92
C VAL A 91 -0.45 -3.69 -17.62
N SER A 92 -1.41 -2.93 -17.09
CA SER A 92 -2.70 -2.70 -17.76
C SER A 92 -3.14 -1.26 -17.54
N ALA A 93 -3.45 -0.56 -18.63
CA ALA A 93 -3.69 0.88 -18.64
C ALA A 93 -4.81 1.29 -19.61
N PRO A 94 -6.05 0.80 -19.44
CA PRO A 94 -7.14 1.17 -20.32
C PRO A 94 -7.55 2.63 -20.12
N SER A 95 -8.34 3.14 -21.05
CA SER A 95 -8.97 4.45 -20.92
C SER A 95 -10.45 4.35 -21.25
N CYS A 96 -11.30 4.74 -20.28
CA CYS A 96 -12.74 4.88 -20.48
C CYS A 96 -13.10 6.35 -20.62
N SER A 97 -13.85 6.73 -21.66
CA SER A 97 -14.31 8.10 -21.86
C SER A 97 -15.76 8.14 -22.31
N GLY A 98 -16.54 9.11 -21.83
CA GLY A 98 -17.89 9.34 -22.32
C GLY A 98 -18.64 10.40 -21.52
N THR A 99 -19.81 10.78 -22.01
CA THR A 99 -20.76 11.64 -21.27
C THR A 99 -21.69 10.77 -20.45
N LEU A 100 -21.60 10.90 -19.13
CA LEU A 100 -22.42 10.15 -18.18
C LEU A 100 -23.70 10.94 -17.87
N ALA A 101 -24.84 10.23 -17.81
CA ALA A 101 -26.12 10.81 -17.41
C ALA A 101 -26.09 11.26 -15.93
N SER A 102 -27.07 12.06 -15.51
CA SER A 102 -27.27 12.35 -14.08
C SER A 102 -27.61 11.07 -13.31
N GLY A 103 -27.06 10.89 -12.11
CA GLY A 103 -27.26 9.70 -11.28
C GLY A 103 -26.45 8.47 -11.73
N ALA A 104 -25.66 8.57 -12.80
CA ALA A 104 -24.90 7.43 -13.30
C ALA A 104 -23.80 7.01 -12.31
N LYS A 105 -23.72 5.72 -12.01
CA LYS A 105 -22.64 5.10 -11.25
C LYS A 105 -21.88 4.15 -12.16
N LYS A 106 -20.64 4.50 -12.50
CA LYS A 106 -19.81 3.77 -13.47
C LYS A 106 -18.44 3.43 -12.89
N GLN A 107 -17.78 2.46 -13.51
CA GLN A 107 -16.40 2.12 -13.22
C GLN A 107 -15.59 1.87 -14.51
N CYS A 108 -14.31 2.21 -14.45
CA CYS A 108 -13.30 1.86 -15.44
C CYS A 108 -12.26 0.98 -14.75
N SER A 109 -11.93 -0.18 -15.32
CA SER A 109 -11.06 -1.15 -14.65
C SER A 109 -9.92 -1.57 -15.56
N THR A 110 -8.74 -1.78 -15.00
CA THR A 110 -7.68 -2.53 -15.67
C THR A 110 -8.11 -3.98 -15.88
N ALA A 111 -7.41 -4.68 -16.78
CA ALA A 111 -7.48 -6.14 -16.85
C ALA A 111 -7.09 -6.75 -15.50
N TRP A 112 -7.59 -7.97 -15.25
CA TRP A 112 -7.13 -8.78 -14.13
C TRP A 112 -5.71 -9.27 -14.40
N LEU A 113 -4.75 -8.85 -13.58
CA LEU A 113 -3.39 -9.37 -13.61
C LEU A 113 -3.19 -10.36 -12.47
N ASN A 114 -2.25 -11.29 -12.63
CA ASN A 114 -1.87 -12.17 -11.51
C ASN A 114 -1.26 -11.30 -10.41
N ALA A 115 -1.80 -11.41 -9.20
CA ALA A 115 -1.23 -10.74 -8.05
C ALA A 115 0.12 -11.40 -7.71
N ASN A 116 1.15 -10.59 -7.48
CA ASN A 116 2.35 -11.06 -6.81
C ASN A 116 2.23 -10.77 -5.30
N ARG A 117 3.12 -11.35 -4.49
CA ARG A 117 3.18 -11.08 -3.05
C ARG A 117 3.77 -9.70 -2.72
N ILE A 118 4.49 -9.10 -3.67
CA ILE A 118 5.46 -8.03 -3.39
C ILE A 118 4.82 -6.64 -3.46
N LEU A 119 4.11 -6.27 -4.53
CA LEU A 119 3.49 -4.94 -4.62
C LEU A 119 2.47 -4.86 -5.75
N GLN A 120 1.38 -4.15 -5.51
CA GLN A 120 0.44 -3.71 -6.54
C GLN A 120 0.51 -2.19 -6.67
N ASP A 121 1.06 -1.72 -7.79
CA ASP A 121 1.19 -0.30 -8.12
C ASP A 121 -0.02 0.15 -8.94
N GLY A 122 -0.97 0.79 -8.26
CA GLY A 122 -2.18 1.32 -8.88
C GLY A 122 -2.19 2.84 -8.98
N ASN A 123 -2.47 3.37 -10.15
CA ASN A 123 -2.67 4.81 -10.34
C ASN A 123 -3.91 5.04 -11.17
N ALA A 124 -4.48 6.24 -11.10
CA ALA A 124 -5.53 6.65 -12.00
C ALA A 124 -5.50 8.15 -12.26
N ALA A 125 -5.56 8.49 -13.54
CA ALA A 125 -5.88 9.84 -13.97
C ALA A 125 -7.38 9.93 -14.26
N VAL A 126 -8.00 11.02 -13.82
CA VAL A 126 -9.42 11.31 -14.06
C VAL A 126 -9.52 12.70 -14.71
N TRP A 127 -10.41 12.82 -15.70
CA TRP A 127 -10.79 14.10 -16.27
C TRP A 127 -12.29 14.27 -16.14
N VAL A 128 -12.71 15.46 -15.73
CA VAL A 128 -14.12 15.84 -15.58
C VAL A 128 -14.34 17.12 -16.34
N ALA A 129 -15.28 17.12 -17.29
CA ALA A 129 -15.54 18.26 -18.17
C ALA A 129 -14.27 18.80 -18.86
N GLY A 130 -13.37 17.90 -19.27
CA GLY A 130 -12.09 18.25 -19.91
C GLY A 130 -10.96 18.62 -18.95
N HIS A 131 -11.25 18.88 -17.67
CA HIS A 131 -10.24 19.23 -16.67
C HIS A 131 -9.65 17.98 -16.00
N ARG A 132 -8.32 17.85 -16.01
CA ARG A 132 -7.60 16.76 -15.32
C ARG A 132 -7.53 17.06 -13.83
N VAL A 133 -8.09 16.17 -13.01
CA VAL A 133 -7.96 16.26 -11.54
C VAL A 133 -6.67 15.58 -11.07
N ALA A 134 -6.31 15.78 -9.79
CA ALA A 134 -5.14 15.16 -9.18
C ALA A 134 -5.16 13.62 -9.33
N ASP A 135 -4.03 13.06 -9.78
CA ASP A 135 -3.89 11.61 -9.94
C ASP A 135 -4.11 10.91 -8.60
N GLN A 136 -4.93 9.87 -8.63
CA GLN A 136 -5.17 8.98 -7.51
C GLN A 136 -4.12 7.87 -7.53
N VAL A 137 -3.54 7.58 -6.38
CA VAL A 137 -2.43 6.64 -6.22
C VAL A 137 -2.83 5.65 -5.13
N THR A 138 -2.77 4.38 -5.45
CA THR A 138 -3.00 3.29 -4.50
C THR A 138 -1.84 2.32 -4.57
N ARG A 139 -1.31 1.95 -3.41
CA ARG A 139 -0.30 0.91 -3.27
C ARG A 139 -0.80 -0.10 -2.26
N GLY A 140 -0.55 -1.37 -2.53
CA GLY A 140 -0.96 -2.44 -1.63
C GLY A 140 -0.16 -3.70 -1.85
N MET A 141 -0.18 -4.55 -0.84
CA MET A 141 0.34 -5.89 -0.88
C MET A 141 -0.80 -6.88 -0.63
N HIS A 142 -0.61 -8.12 -1.09
CA HIS A 142 -1.49 -9.21 -0.69
C HIS A 142 -1.16 -9.58 0.76
N LEU A 143 -1.93 -9.00 1.69
CA LEU A 143 -1.82 -9.29 3.10
C LEU A 143 -2.07 -10.78 3.36
N SER A 144 -1.09 -11.44 3.98
CA SER A 144 -1.24 -12.79 4.50
C SER A 144 -0.91 -12.77 5.99
N ALA A 145 -1.93 -12.97 6.82
CA ALA A 145 -1.81 -12.77 8.26
C ALA A 145 -2.74 -13.72 9.04
N LYS A 146 -2.37 -14.02 10.29
CA LYS A 146 -3.23 -14.70 11.27
C LYS A 146 -3.30 -13.84 12.52
N LYS A 147 -4.48 -13.82 13.14
CA LYS A 147 -4.70 -13.18 14.44
C LYS A 147 -3.65 -13.65 15.45
N GLN A 148 -3.28 -12.78 16.40
CA GLN A 148 -2.37 -13.18 17.46
C GLN A 148 -2.91 -14.38 18.25
N GLU A 149 -2.08 -15.41 18.40
CA GLU A 149 -2.43 -16.69 19.05
C GLU A 149 -2.60 -16.51 20.57
N ASN A 150 -1.85 -15.58 21.15
CA ASN A 150 -2.00 -15.15 22.54
C ASN A 150 -2.42 -13.68 22.60
N SER A 151 -3.68 -13.41 22.98
CA SER A 151 -4.27 -12.07 23.03
C SER A 151 -3.56 -11.11 23.99
N ALA A 152 -2.86 -11.62 25.00
CA ALA A 152 -2.12 -10.80 25.95
C ALA A 152 -0.67 -10.51 25.53
N LYS A 153 -0.09 -11.29 24.59
CA LYS A 153 1.37 -11.33 24.43
C LYS A 153 1.91 -11.18 23.02
N TYR A 154 1.13 -11.51 21.99
CA TYR A 154 1.70 -11.84 20.68
C TYR A 154 1.48 -10.79 19.59
N CYS A 155 1.21 -9.53 19.92
CA CYS A 155 1.10 -8.49 18.89
C CYS A 155 2.40 -8.33 18.07
N GLY A 156 3.58 -8.40 18.72
CA GLY A 156 4.90 -8.41 18.05
C GLY A 156 5.11 -9.64 17.14
N PRO A 157 5.11 -10.87 17.69
CA PRO A 157 5.22 -12.10 16.90
C PRO A 157 4.22 -12.22 15.75
N ALA A 158 2.95 -11.88 15.97
CA ALA A 158 1.91 -11.92 14.94
C ALA A 158 2.18 -10.92 13.82
N THR A 159 2.66 -9.72 14.16
CA THR A 159 2.98 -8.70 13.17
C THR A 159 4.22 -9.06 12.34
N VAL A 160 5.27 -9.59 12.98
CA VAL A 160 6.45 -10.12 12.27
C VAL A 160 6.05 -11.28 11.35
N GLN A 161 5.22 -12.20 11.84
CA GLN A 161 4.71 -13.32 11.04
C GLN A 161 3.93 -12.84 9.82
N ALA A 162 3.01 -11.88 10.01
CA ALA A 162 2.21 -11.29 8.94
C ALA A 162 3.07 -10.56 7.90
N ALA A 163 4.09 -9.80 8.34
CA ALA A 163 5.05 -9.16 7.45
C ALA A 163 5.80 -10.18 6.59
N LEU A 164 6.31 -11.25 7.22
CA LEU A 164 7.04 -12.31 6.54
C LEU A 164 6.15 -13.09 5.56
N TRP A 165 4.94 -13.48 5.97
CA TRP A 165 3.98 -14.12 5.06
C TRP A 165 3.59 -13.22 3.90
N THR A 166 3.42 -11.92 4.13
CA THR A 166 3.14 -10.96 3.06
C THR A 166 4.30 -10.89 2.07
N MET A 167 5.55 -10.86 2.53
CA MET A 167 6.72 -10.76 1.64
C MET A 167 7.11 -12.07 0.95
N LYS A 168 7.12 -13.20 1.69
CA LYS A 168 7.69 -14.48 1.23
C LYS A 168 6.68 -15.64 1.22
N GLY A 169 5.54 -15.46 1.88
CA GLY A 169 4.47 -16.46 2.07
C GLY A 169 4.86 -17.71 2.84
N SER A 170 5.90 -17.60 3.65
CA SER A 170 6.18 -18.49 4.78
C SER A 170 6.69 -17.66 5.95
N ALA A 171 6.57 -18.15 7.18
CA ALA A 171 7.04 -17.50 8.39
C ALA A 171 7.09 -18.56 9.50
N PRO A 172 8.00 -18.44 10.49
CA PRO A 172 7.92 -19.27 11.68
C PRO A 172 6.58 -19.06 12.42
N SER A 173 6.19 -20.00 13.30
CA SER A 173 5.00 -19.81 14.15
C SER A 173 5.18 -18.63 15.11
N GLN A 174 4.07 -18.10 15.66
CA GLN A 174 4.17 -16.99 16.61
C GLN A 174 4.91 -17.43 17.86
N ASP A 175 4.71 -18.67 18.33
CA ASP A 175 5.49 -19.27 19.42
C ASP A 175 6.98 -19.36 19.10
N THR A 176 7.37 -19.82 17.90
CA THR A 176 8.78 -19.86 17.52
C THR A 176 9.39 -18.47 17.47
N LEU A 177 8.66 -17.48 16.96
CA LEU A 177 9.11 -16.10 16.94
C LEU A 177 9.26 -15.56 18.38
N ALA A 178 8.24 -15.72 19.22
CA ALA A 178 8.21 -15.25 20.60
C ALA A 178 9.38 -15.79 21.43
N ASN A 179 9.70 -17.07 21.28
CA ASN A 179 10.77 -17.75 21.99
C ASN A 179 12.15 -17.62 21.32
N SER A 180 12.23 -16.98 20.15
CA SER A 180 13.50 -16.81 19.45
C SER A 180 14.40 -15.79 20.16
N SER A 181 15.72 -16.00 20.06
CA SER A 181 16.71 -15.02 20.53
C SER A 181 16.66 -13.68 19.78
N ASN A 182 16.00 -13.63 18.62
CA ASN A 182 15.88 -12.42 17.81
C ASN A 182 14.71 -11.53 18.25
N LEU A 183 13.60 -12.10 18.73
CA LEU A 183 12.41 -11.34 19.13
C LEU A 183 12.29 -11.20 20.66
N GLN A 184 12.61 -12.26 21.40
CA GLN A 184 12.60 -12.32 22.87
C GLN A 184 11.36 -11.70 23.52
N THR A 185 10.17 -12.19 23.15
CA THR A 185 8.95 -11.76 23.82
C THR A 185 8.99 -12.23 25.27
N ASN A 186 8.98 -11.30 26.22
CA ASN A 186 9.16 -11.64 27.62
C ASN A 186 7.92 -12.34 28.22
N ARG A 187 8.03 -12.79 29.48
CA ARG A 187 6.94 -13.51 30.17
C ARG A 187 5.63 -12.73 30.26
N TYR A 188 5.68 -11.41 30.16
CA TYR A 188 4.53 -10.51 30.21
C TYR A 188 3.98 -10.16 28.82
N GLY A 189 4.59 -10.67 27.74
CA GLY A 189 4.15 -10.41 26.38
C GLY A 189 4.73 -9.17 25.73
N PHE A 190 5.69 -8.52 26.37
CA PHE A 190 6.35 -7.36 25.78
C PHE A 190 7.41 -7.82 24.79
N THR A 191 7.37 -7.24 23.59
CA THR A 191 8.42 -7.34 22.60
C THR A 191 9.04 -5.96 22.45
N TYR A 192 10.34 -5.85 22.78
CA TYR A 192 11.04 -4.57 22.68
C TYR A 192 11.19 -4.14 21.21
N PRO A 193 11.03 -2.83 20.91
CA PRO A 193 11.20 -2.29 19.57
C PRO A 193 12.41 -2.84 18.81
N GLY A 194 13.62 -2.69 19.33
CA GLY A 194 14.87 -3.13 18.69
C GLY A 194 15.03 -4.65 18.48
N ARG A 195 14.03 -5.46 18.82
CA ARG A 195 13.99 -6.90 18.51
C ARG A 195 13.14 -7.22 17.30
N LEU A 196 12.24 -6.33 16.88
CA LEU A 196 11.39 -6.57 15.71
C LEU A 196 12.20 -6.52 14.42
N ASP A 197 13.10 -5.56 14.26
CA ASP A 197 13.95 -5.45 13.07
C ASP A 197 14.96 -6.60 13.00
N ASP A 198 15.52 -7.04 14.13
CA ASP A 198 16.34 -8.27 14.21
C ASP A 198 15.60 -9.48 13.65
N ALA A 199 14.36 -9.72 14.12
CA ALA A 199 13.55 -10.85 13.66
C ALA A 199 13.16 -10.71 12.18
N LEU A 200 12.73 -9.52 11.74
CA LEU A 200 12.42 -9.27 10.33
C LEU A 200 13.64 -9.48 9.44
N ASN A 201 14.81 -8.95 9.82
CA ASN A 201 16.05 -9.09 9.07
C ASN A 201 16.57 -10.52 9.03
N ARG A 202 16.35 -11.31 10.08
CA ARG A 202 16.73 -12.72 10.12
C ARG A 202 15.95 -13.56 9.10
N TYR A 203 14.67 -13.27 8.92
CA TYR A 203 13.76 -14.15 8.18
C TYR A 203 13.26 -13.59 6.85
N LYS A 204 13.50 -12.30 6.53
CA LYS A 204 13.11 -11.71 5.24
C LYS A 204 13.83 -12.38 4.06
N PRO A 205 13.25 -12.33 2.85
CA PRO A 205 13.97 -12.68 1.63
C PRO A 205 15.25 -11.85 1.45
N GLY A 206 16.28 -12.44 0.82
CA GLY A 206 17.51 -11.71 0.48
C GLY A 206 17.29 -10.54 -0.50
N SER A 207 16.20 -10.57 -1.27
CA SER A 207 15.80 -9.50 -2.21
C SER A 207 15.13 -8.30 -1.53
N VAL A 208 14.81 -8.38 -0.23
CA VAL A 208 14.19 -7.31 0.54
C VAL A 208 15.26 -6.46 1.20
N GLY A 209 15.05 -5.15 1.28
CA GLY A 209 15.93 -4.21 1.97
C GLY A 209 16.13 -4.57 3.45
N LYS A 210 17.14 -3.98 4.10
CA LYS A 210 17.33 -4.19 5.54
C LYS A 210 16.28 -3.40 6.30
N TYR A 211 15.55 -4.04 7.22
CA TYR A 211 14.66 -3.37 8.16
C TYR A 211 15.48 -2.60 9.19
N HIS A 212 15.00 -1.41 9.53
CA HIS A 212 15.56 -0.58 10.59
C HIS A 212 14.42 -0.10 11.48
N VAL A 213 14.71 0.05 12.76
CA VAL A 213 13.89 0.87 13.66
C VAL A 213 14.21 2.33 13.37
N TYR A 214 13.18 3.10 13.07
CA TYR A 214 13.27 4.55 13.05
C TYR A 214 12.42 5.10 14.17
N ASP A 215 13.02 5.97 14.97
CA ASP A 215 12.33 6.74 15.99
C ASP A 215 12.19 8.17 15.46
N TYR A 216 11.00 8.46 14.96
CA TYR A 216 10.65 9.80 14.55
C TYR A 216 9.93 10.46 15.73
N GLY A 217 10.32 11.69 16.09
CA GLY A 217 9.54 12.44 17.09
C GLY A 217 8.10 12.70 16.61
N SER A 218 7.18 12.96 17.54
CA SER A 218 5.74 13.11 17.30
C SER A 218 5.31 14.39 16.55
N SER A 219 6.22 15.29 16.18
CA SER A 219 5.89 16.61 15.63
C SER A 219 6.83 17.12 14.52
N GLY A 220 6.33 18.09 13.76
CA GLY A 220 7.10 18.83 12.74
C GLY A 220 7.65 17.95 11.63
N GLN A 221 8.91 18.19 11.25
CA GLN A 221 9.59 17.48 10.16
C GLN A 221 9.77 15.98 10.42
N SER A 222 9.75 15.54 11.69
CA SER A 222 9.91 14.13 12.06
C SER A 222 8.78 13.25 11.53
N VAL A 223 7.54 13.73 11.66
CA VAL A 223 6.33 13.07 11.14
C VAL A 223 6.38 12.94 9.62
N GLU A 224 6.89 13.95 8.93
CA GLU A 224 7.06 13.91 7.47
C GLU A 224 8.09 12.87 7.03
N LEU A 225 9.20 12.74 7.79
CA LEU A 225 10.22 11.73 7.54
C LEU A 225 9.69 10.32 7.82
N ALA A 226 8.89 10.14 8.87
CA ALA A 226 8.19 8.89 9.15
C ALA A 226 7.35 8.43 7.97
N PHE A 227 6.49 9.30 7.45
CA PHE A 227 5.65 8.95 6.29
C PHE A 227 6.43 8.74 5.02
N ARG A 228 7.52 9.48 4.80
CA ARG A 228 8.41 9.23 3.67
C ARG A 228 9.01 7.85 3.73
N GLN A 229 9.40 7.41 4.92
CA GLN A 229 9.97 6.09 5.14
C GLN A 229 8.91 4.99 4.98
N ILE A 230 7.70 5.19 5.52
CA ILE A 230 6.56 4.27 5.33
C ILE A 230 6.25 4.12 3.84
N HIS A 231 6.12 5.26 3.14
CA HIS A 231 5.86 5.32 1.71
C HIS A 231 6.91 4.57 0.90
N ARG A 232 8.21 4.80 1.19
CA ARG A 232 9.33 4.14 0.49
C ARG A 232 9.30 2.63 0.70
N SER A 233 9.13 2.17 1.94
CA SER A 233 9.06 0.73 2.27
C SER A 233 7.89 0.06 1.56
N ILE A 234 6.68 0.62 1.66
CA ILE A 234 5.50 0.05 1.00
C ILE A 234 5.68 0.07 -0.53
N SER A 235 6.22 1.16 -1.10
CA SER A 235 6.50 1.26 -2.54
C SER A 235 7.63 0.33 -3.02
N ALA A 236 8.46 -0.18 -2.12
CA ALA A 236 9.43 -1.24 -2.38
C ALA A 236 8.85 -2.65 -2.19
N GLY A 237 7.56 -2.75 -1.84
CA GLY A 237 6.88 -4.01 -1.58
C GLY A 237 7.21 -4.64 -0.23
N GLN A 238 7.43 -3.79 0.78
CA GLN A 238 7.91 -4.17 2.10
C GLN A 238 6.95 -3.57 3.14
N PRO A 239 6.14 -4.39 3.83
CA PRO A 239 5.18 -3.90 4.79
C PRO A 239 5.90 -3.32 6.00
N VAL A 240 5.26 -2.36 6.65
CA VAL A 240 5.84 -1.61 7.77
C VAL A 240 5.19 -2.08 9.05
N VAL A 241 5.99 -2.37 10.06
CA VAL A 241 5.47 -2.54 11.42
C VAL A 241 5.47 -1.17 12.09
N TYR A 242 4.40 -0.85 12.82
CA TYR A 242 4.22 0.45 13.42
C TYR A 242 3.74 0.28 14.86
N LEU A 243 4.35 0.99 15.80
CA LEU A 243 3.97 0.95 17.22
C LEU A 243 2.91 2.01 17.51
N VAL A 244 1.83 1.60 18.16
CA VAL A 244 0.71 2.48 18.52
C VAL A 244 0.30 2.31 19.98
N ASP A 245 -0.40 3.30 20.51
CA ASP A 245 -1.31 3.17 21.63
C ASP A 245 -2.65 2.59 21.12
N PRO A 246 -3.03 1.37 21.51
CA PRO A 246 -4.24 0.72 21.03
C PRO A 246 -5.52 1.44 21.48
N SER A 247 -5.48 2.24 22.56
CA SER A 247 -6.64 3.03 23.01
C SER A 247 -6.96 4.17 22.05
N LYS A 248 -5.96 4.68 21.34
CA LYS A 248 -6.08 5.81 20.40
C LYS A 248 -6.38 5.38 18.96
N LEU A 249 -6.45 4.07 18.69
CA LEU A 249 -6.83 3.56 17.38
C LEU A 249 -8.30 3.90 17.09
N PRO A 250 -8.66 4.29 15.86
CA PRO A 250 -10.02 4.70 15.52
C PRO A 250 -11.03 3.53 15.56
N TRP A 251 -10.52 2.30 15.59
CA TRP A 251 -11.33 1.10 15.81
C TRP A 251 -11.27 0.59 17.24
N SER A 252 -10.58 1.27 18.17
CA SER A 252 -10.46 0.79 19.56
C SER A 252 -11.81 0.56 20.20
N SER A 253 -11.97 -0.58 20.86
CA SER A 253 -13.16 -0.90 21.66
C SER A 253 -12.99 -0.47 23.12
N ASN A 254 -11.80 0.02 23.48
CA ASN A 254 -11.46 0.48 24.81
C ASN A 254 -10.60 1.75 24.74
N PRO A 255 -11.20 2.89 24.36
CA PRO A 255 -10.46 4.12 24.11
C PRO A 255 -9.87 4.77 25.38
N THR A 256 -10.20 4.23 26.56
CA THR A 256 -9.68 4.67 27.86
C THR A 256 -8.72 3.65 28.48
N GLY A 257 -8.49 2.51 27.82
CA GLY A 257 -7.88 1.35 28.44
C GLY A 257 -6.57 0.89 27.81
N THR A 258 -5.61 0.69 28.71
CA THR A 258 -4.27 0.10 28.55
C THR A 258 -3.16 1.04 28.09
N ASN A 259 -2.19 1.27 28.98
CA ASN A 259 -0.92 1.96 28.71
C ASN A 259 0.08 1.06 27.95
N VAL A 260 -0.36 -0.07 27.41
CA VAL A 260 0.52 -1.06 26.77
C VAL A 260 0.51 -0.83 25.27
N ARG A 261 1.69 -0.52 24.73
CA ARG A 261 1.88 -0.30 23.30
C ARG A 261 1.57 -1.57 22.49
N HIS A 262 1.13 -1.36 21.26
CA HIS A 262 0.64 -2.41 20.36
C HIS A 262 1.26 -2.27 18.98
N TYR A 263 1.61 -3.39 18.34
CA TYR A 263 2.13 -3.38 16.98
C TYR A 263 1.01 -3.63 15.97
N ILE A 264 0.98 -2.83 14.91
CA ILE A 264 0.12 -3.04 13.73
C ILE A 264 0.99 -3.16 12.47
N LEU A 265 0.43 -3.74 11.42
CA LEU A 265 1.09 -3.85 10.12
C LEU A 265 0.47 -2.88 9.12
N LEU A 266 1.25 -1.96 8.56
CA LEU A 266 0.85 -1.16 7.41
C LEU A 266 1.33 -1.86 6.13
N TYR A 267 0.40 -2.18 5.24
CA TYR A 267 0.69 -2.99 4.05
C TYR A 267 0.27 -2.32 2.72
N GLY A 268 -0.23 -1.10 2.79
CA GLY A 268 -0.67 -0.33 1.64
C GLY A 268 -0.97 1.12 2.01
N PHE A 269 -1.17 1.95 1.00
CA PHE A 269 -1.64 3.32 1.18
C PHE A 269 -2.47 3.79 0.00
N ALA A 270 -3.31 4.78 0.27
CA ALA A 270 -4.01 5.58 -0.71
C ALA A 270 -3.51 7.02 -0.62
N ALA A 271 -3.22 7.62 -1.77
CA ALA A 271 -2.65 8.95 -1.88
C ALA A 271 -3.14 9.66 -3.14
N ARG A 272 -2.80 10.94 -3.25
CA ARG A 272 -2.96 11.74 -4.46
C ARG A 272 -1.68 12.45 -4.84
N LYS A 273 -1.44 12.62 -6.13
CA LYS A 273 -0.35 13.49 -6.59
C LYS A 273 -0.71 14.95 -6.32
N THR A 274 0.22 15.68 -5.72
CA THR A 274 0.13 17.13 -5.59
C THR A 274 1.07 17.80 -6.59
N THR A 275 0.66 18.96 -7.08
CA THR A 275 1.47 19.84 -7.93
C THR A 275 2.29 20.83 -7.10
N SER A 276 2.04 20.91 -5.79
CA SER A 276 2.88 21.67 -4.87
C SER A 276 4.23 20.98 -4.75
N ASP A 277 5.31 21.76 -4.91
CA ASP A 277 6.71 21.33 -4.73
C ASP A 277 7.05 21.07 -3.25
N THR A 278 6.15 20.38 -2.56
CA THR A 278 6.45 19.79 -1.28
C THR A 278 7.21 18.52 -1.62
N ASN A 279 8.54 18.57 -1.58
CA ASN A 279 9.46 17.41 -1.66
C ASN A 279 9.18 16.28 -0.63
N LEU A 280 8.00 16.31 -0.01
CA LEU A 280 7.41 15.36 0.89
C LEU A 280 6.80 14.22 0.05
N ASN A 281 7.36 13.03 0.21
CA ASN A 281 6.84 11.78 -0.36
C ASN A 281 6.84 11.69 -1.90
N GLY A 282 7.72 12.42 -2.58
CA GLY A 282 7.79 12.40 -4.06
C GLY A 282 6.57 13.04 -4.73
N GLY A 283 6.00 14.07 -4.10
CA GLY A 283 4.83 14.78 -4.61
C GLY A 283 3.51 14.05 -4.34
N LEU A 284 3.45 13.23 -3.27
CA LEU A 284 2.26 12.47 -2.89
C LEU A 284 1.72 12.93 -1.53
N LEU A 285 0.43 13.24 -1.49
CA LEU A 285 -0.29 13.44 -0.24
C LEU A 285 -1.06 12.14 0.09
N VAL A 286 -0.63 11.45 1.14
CA VAL A 286 -1.29 10.21 1.61
C VAL A 286 -2.60 10.59 2.29
N ASP A 287 -3.71 9.99 1.85
CA ASP A 287 -5.02 10.14 2.48
C ASP A 287 -5.12 9.18 3.69
N HIS A 288 -4.80 7.90 3.49
CA HIS A 288 -4.79 6.88 4.56
C HIS A 288 -3.91 5.67 4.22
N PHE A 289 -3.57 4.90 5.25
CA PHE A 289 -2.87 3.63 5.17
C PHE A 289 -3.84 2.45 5.33
N ALA A 290 -3.56 1.37 4.62
CA ALA A 290 -4.18 0.07 4.86
C ALA A 290 -3.41 -0.63 5.98
N ALA A 291 -4.10 -0.90 7.08
CA ALA A 291 -3.56 -1.44 8.32
C ALA A 291 -4.16 -2.81 8.65
N TRP A 292 -3.38 -3.68 9.25
CA TRP A 292 -3.84 -4.93 9.84
C TRP A 292 -3.51 -4.94 11.33
N ASP A 293 -4.52 -5.26 12.13
CA ASP A 293 -4.44 -5.30 13.58
C ASP A 293 -4.39 -6.77 14.07
N PRO A 294 -3.26 -7.25 14.62
CA PRO A 294 -3.14 -8.62 15.10
C PRO A 294 -4.09 -8.97 16.25
N ALA A 295 -4.51 -8.00 17.07
CA ALA A 295 -5.41 -8.24 18.20
C ALA A 295 -6.80 -8.68 17.75
N ARG A 296 -7.22 -8.20 16.57
CA ARG A 296 -8.53 -8.51 15.99
C ARG A 296 -8.43 -9.48 14.83
N GLY A 297 -7.26 -9.59 14.20
CA GLY A 297 -7.08 -10.25 12.91
C GLY A 297 -7.79 -9.51 11.77
N GLY A 298 -8.18 -8.25 11.99
CA GLY A 298 -8.98 -7.43 11.08
C GLY A 298 -8.13 -6.48 10.26
N VAL A 299 -8.65 -6.10 9.08
CA VAL A 299 -8.10 -5.04 8.23
C VAL A 299 -8.85 -3.74 8.46
N HIS A 300 -8.11 -2.64 8.44
CA HIS A 300 -8.60 -1.31 8.75
C HIS A 300 -7.96 -0.27 7.82
N ASN A 301 -8.62 0.88 7.69
CA ASN A 301 -8.00 2.07 7.12
C ASN A 301 -7.69 3.05 8.26
N ILE A 302 -6.51 3.65 8.25
CA ILE A 302 -6.09 4.66 9.22
C ILE A 302 -5.58 5.90 8.50
N THR A 303 -6.19 7.06 8.78
CA THR A 303 -5.71 8.32 8.20
C THR A 303 -4.36 8.72 8.80
N VAL A 304 -3.63 9.59 8.11
CA VAL A 304 -2.36 10.14 8.62
C VAL A 304 -2.53 10.72 10.04
N ASN A 305 -3.54 11.55 10.26
CA ASN A 305 -3.78 12.18 11.55
C ASN A 305 -4.14 11.16 12.65
N GLN A 306 -4.91 10.12 12.30
CA GLN A 306 -5.23 9.05 13.24
C GLN A 306 -3.99 8.22 13.60
N LEU A 307 -3.09 7.98 12.64
CA LEU A 307 -1.85 7.25 12.87
C LEU A 307 -0.91 8.04 13.80
N ILE A 308 -0.75 9.36 13.59
CA ILE A 308 0.00 10.26 14.48
C ILE A 308 -0.63 10.27 15.88
N HIS A 309 -1.96 10.43 15.95
CA HIS A 309 -2.64 10.42 17.23
C HIS A 309 -2.37 9.11 17.98
N ALA A 310 -2.44 7.99 17.27
CA ALA A 310 -2.16 6.67 17.82
C ALA A 310 -0.69 6.44 18.17
N SER A 311 0.28 7.15 17.58
CA SER A 311 1.70 7.00 17.93
C SER A 311 2.07 7.75 19.21
N THR A 312 1.38 8.84 19.55
CA THR A 312 1.63 9.58 20.81
C THR A 312 1.34 8.71 22.04
N ALA A 313 2.27 8.62 23.01
CA ALA A 313 1.99 7.97 24.30
C ALA A 313 1.45 9.00 25.31
N SER A 314 0.70 8.57 26.31
CA SER A 314 0.11 9.52 27.27
C SER A 314 1.08 10.07 28.32
N GLN A 315 2.27 9.49 28.58
CA GLN A 315 3.07 9.96 29.73
C GLN A 315 4.60 9.99 29.67
N TYR A 316 5.35 9.26 28.82
CA TYR A 316 6.84 9.31 28.97
C TYR A 316 7.69 9.15 27.71
N ILE A 317 7.11 8.80 26.55
CA ILE A 317 7.87 8.43 25.36
C ILE A 317 7.03 8.76 24.11
N ASP A 318 7.34 9.86 23.44
CA ASP A 318 6.71 10.32 22.19
C ASP A 318 7.39 9.67 20.97
N ASP A 319 7.28 8.35 20.82
CA ASP A 319 7.96 7.68 19.71
C ASP A 319 6.99 7.33 18.58
N ASP A 320 7.22 7.91 17.40
CA ASP A 320 6.75 7.40 16.12
C ASP A 320 7.75 6.31 15.66
N LEU A 321 7.64 5.13 16.30
CA LEU A 321 8.48 3.97 15.99
C LEU A 321 7.99 3.27 14.72
N VAL A 322 8.76 3.47 13.66
CA VAL A 322 8.55 2.90 12.33
C VAL A 322 9.58 1.81 12.08
N PHE A 323 9.11 0.60 11.78
CA PHE A 323 9.96 -0.50 11.34
C PHE A 323 9.79 -0.69 9.84
N ALA A 324 10.71 -0.09 9.10
CA ALA A 324 10.65 -0.03 7.65
C ALA A 324 11.99 -0.45 7.06
N ALA A 325 11.97 -1.01 5.86
CA ALA A 325 13.22 -1.34 5.19
C ALA A 325 13.74 -0.15 4.37
N LYS A 326 15.08 -0.04 4.33
CA LYS A 326 15.82 1.04 3.67
C LYS A 326 15.94 0.80 2.17
#